data_AF-A0AAD8UUB3-F1
#
_entry.id   AF-A0AAD8UUB3-F1
#
_cell.length_a   1.000
_cell.length_b   1.000
_cell.length_c   1.000
_cell.angle_alpha   90.00
_cell.angle_beta   90.00
_cell.angle_gamma   90.00
#
_symmetry.space_group_name_H-M   'P 1'
#
loop_
_entity.id
_entity.type
_entity.pdbx_description
1 polymer ?
#
loop_
_entity_poly.entity_id
_entity_poly.type
_entity_poly.pdbx_seq_one_letter_code
_entity_poly.pdbx_strand_id
1 'polypeptide(L)'
;MMLFKSYPSKYLLRDRNEIRTGPFGFSIMTTCLAIIVTVTILYAGIWQVESEVLMYLFGFKLPLAFKFTSVGSTAFLYLVFSNSVGMMYMLIISCMNYFIIHTILFGFLMQIYFSNEELLKGLFSLIYHEQDYTMFYLFMSLSLLRILLCFPLIYYILVLSLMCINGGRGWDKKAAHELEQEHIGEQVKTLHERLAFLEKKYDHVL
;
A
#
# COMPACT_ATOMS: atom_id res chain seq x y z
N MET A 1 -18.16 -32.36 -5.53
CA MET A 1 -18.72 -31.12 -4.97
C MET A 1 -17.78 -29.96 -5.32
N MET A 2 -17.94 -29.36 -6.51
CA MET A 2 -17.11 -28.27 -7.01
C MET A 2 -17.75 -26.93 -6.63
N LEU A 3 -17.40 -26.38 -5.47
CA LEU A 3 -18.05 -25.18 -4.92
C LEU A 3 -17.35 -23.86 -5.28
N PHE A 4 -16.26 -23.91 -6.04
CA PHE A 4 -15.57 -22.70 -6.52
C PHE A 4 -15.24 -22.83 -8.01
N LYS A 5 -16.24 -22.63 -8.87
CA LYS A 5 -15.98 -22.21 -10.25
C LYS A 5 -15.47 -20.77 -10.18
N SER A 6 -14.18 -20.56 -10.44
CA SER A 6 -13.63 -19.23 -10.67
C SER A 6 -14.28 -18.67 -11.95
N TYR A 7 -15.14 -17.68 -11.79
CA TYR A 7 -15.67 -16.94 -12.94
C TYR A 7 -14.58 -15.96 -13.41
N PRO A 8 -14.10 -16.05 -14.67
CA PRO A 8 -13.04 -15.19 -15.21
C PRO A 8 -13.45 -13.70 -15.34
N SER A 9 -14.68 -13.34 -14.96
CA SER A 9 -15.27 -12.01 -15.17
C SER A 9 -15.29 -11.09 -13.94
N LYS A 10 -14.76 -11.50 -12.79
CA LYS A 10 -14.66 -10.61 -11.61
C LYS A 10 -13.24 -10.08 -11.46
N TYR A 11 -13.03 -8.81 -11.80
CA TYR A 11 -11.75 -8.08 -11.64
C TYR A 11 -11.11 -8.23 -10.25
N LEU A 12 -11.91 -8.40 -9.20
CA LEU A 12 -11.47 -8.56 -7.80
C LEU A 12 -11.08 -10.00 -7.39
N LEU A 13 -11.50 -11.02 -8.15
CA LEU A 13 -11.25 -12.45 -7.84
C LEU A 13 -10.40 -13.13 -8.93
N ARG A 14 -9.81 -12.35 -9.82
CA ARG A 14 -8.89 -12.86 -10.84
C ARG A 14 -7.65 -13.44 -10.15
N ASP A 15 -7.18 -14.59 -10.62
CA ASP A 15 -5.94 -15.15 -10.12
C ASP A 15 -4.83 -14.10 -10.28
N ARG A 16 -4.16 -13.79 -9.16
CA ARG A 16 -3.10 -12.79 -9.13
C ARG A 16 -1.95 -13.17 -10.07
N ASN A 17 -1.79 -14.46 -10.35
CA ASN A 17 -0.81 -14.98 -11.28
C ASN A 17 -1.08 -14.61 -12.74
N GLU A 18 -2.31 -14.25 -13.09
CA GLU A 18 -2.72 -13.88 -14.46
C GLU A 18 -2.70 -12.37 -14.72
N ILE A 19 -2.48 -11.56 -13.68
CA ILE A 19 -2.52 -10.10 -13.79
C ILE A 19 -1.25 -9.62 -14.49
N ARG A 20 -1.44 -8.92 -15.61
CA ARG A 20 -0.36 -8.35 -16.44
C ARG A 20 -0.17 -6.85 -16.21
N THR A 21 -1.26 -6.15 -15.95
CA THR A 21 -1.30 -4.68 -15.90
C THR A 21 -2.25 -4.20 -14.82
N GLY A 22 -2.01 -2.98 -14.33
CA GLY A 22 -2.95 -2.25 -13.51
C GLY A 22 -4.04 -1.56 -14.34
N PRO A 23 -4.75 -0.59 -13.73
CA PRO A 23 -5.79 0.19 -14.39
C PRO A 23 -5.25 0.89 -15.64
N PHE A 24 -6.10 1.06 -16.65
CA PHE A 24 -5.75 1.74 -17.92
C PHE A 24 -4.56 1.11 -18.68
N GLY A 25 -4.19 -0.13 -18.34
CA GLY A 25 -3.08 -0.84 -18.99
C GLY A 25 -1.69 -0.36 -18.54
N PHE A 26 -1.58 0.38 -17.43
CA PHE A 26 -0.30 0.73 -16.84
C PHE A 26 0.42 -0.50 -16.26
N SER A 27 1.75 -0.42 -16.15
CA SER A 27 2.51 -1.44 -15.45
C SER A 27 2.08 -1.53 -13.97
N ILE A 28 2.27 -2.68 -13.35
CA ILE A 28 1.93 -2.86 -11.92
C ILE A 28 2.79 -1.93 -11.06
N MET A 29 4.07 -1.76 -11.41
CA MET A 29 4.95 -0.82 -10.71
C MET A 29 4.44 0.61 -10.83
N THR A 30 4.12 1.08 -12.04
CA THR A 30 3.58 2.45 -12.24
C THR A 30 2.28 2.65 -11.47
N THR A 31 1.44 1.62 -11.41
CA THR A 31 0.17 1.67 -10.67
C THR A 31 0.42 1.85 -9.17
N CYS A 32 1.30 1.04 -8.57
CA CYS A 32 1.69 1.18 -7.17
C CYS A 32 2.29 2.56 -6.89
N LEU A 33 3.19 3.04 -7.75
CA LEU A 33 3.81 4.36 -7.62
C LEU A 33 2.75 5.48 -7.66
N ALA A 34 1.80 5.43 -8.60
CA ALA A 34 0.75 6.42 -8.73
C ALA A 34 -0.14 6.48 -7.47
N ILE A 35 -0.49 5.31 -6.92
CA ILE A 35 -1.28 5.25 -5.68
C ILE A 35 -0.49 5.84 -4.51
N ILE A 36 0.80 5.52 -4.38
CA ILE A 36 1.65 6.04 -3.30
C ILE A 36 1.78 7.56 -3.41
N VAL A 37 2.05 8.09 -4.61
CA VAL A 37 2.10 9.53 -4.87
C VAL A 37 0.78 10.19 -4.48
N THR A 38 -0.36 9.58 -4.85
CA THR A 38 -1.69 10.08 -4.48
C THR A 38 -1.89 10.10 -2.97
N VAL A 39 -1.51 9.03 -2.25
CA VAL A 39 -1.57 8.95 -0.78
C VAL A 39 -0.68 10.01 -0.14
N THR A 40 0.49 10.30 -0.69
CA THR A 40 1.39 11.36 -0.22
C THR A 40 0.79 12.74 -0.44
N ILE A 41 0.16 13.00 -1.60
CA ILE A 41 -0.53 14.28 -1.87
C ILE A 41 -1.70 14.46 -0.91
N LEU A 42 -2.51 13.42 -0.69
CA LEU A 42 -3.60 13.47 0.29
C LEU A 42 -3.08 13.75 1.69
N TYR A 43 -1.96 13.17 2.09
CA TYR A 43 -1.34 13.50 3.38
C TYR A 43 -0.92 14.96 3.47
N ALA A 44 -0.34 15.53 2.41
CA ALA A 44 -0.01 16.95 2.37
C ALA A 44 -1.27 17.82 2.52
N GLY A 45 -2.39 17.41 1.91
CA GLY A 45 -3.69 18.03 2.12
C GLY A 45 -4.19 17.93 3.57
N ILE A 46 -4.13 16.73 4.17
CA ILE A 46 -4.49 16.50 5.57
C ILE A 46 -3.66 17.39 6.50
N TRP A 47 -2.35 17.51 6.27
CA TRP A 47 -1.46 18.33 7.09
C TRP A 47 -1.99 19.78 7.21
N GLN A 48 -2.41 20.39 6.11
CA GLN A 48 -2.88 21.78 6.11
C GLN A 48 -4.06 21.99 7.08
N VAL A 49 -4.98 21.03 7.14
CA VAL A 49 -6.20 21.11 7.97
C VAL A 49 -6.02 20.52 9.37
N GLU A 50 -5.13 19.54 9.53
CA GLU A 50 -4.91 18.77 10.76
C GLU A 50 -4.58 19.68 11.94
N SER A 51 -3.77 20.72 11.73
CA SER A 51 -3.32 21.59 12.82
C SER A 51 -4.45 22.37 13.46
N GLU A 52 -5.46 22.75 12.67
CA GLU A 52 -6.66 23.44 13.16
C GLU A 52 -7.57 22.47 13.91
N VAL A 53 -7.79 21.28 13.33
CA VAL A 53 -8.65 20.24 13.93
C VAL A 53 -8.06 19.69 15.23
N LEU A 54 -6.74 19.48 15.32
CA LEU A 54 -6.09 18.99 16.55
C LEU A 54 -6.06 20.04 17.65
N MET A 55 -5.78 21.31 17.31
CA MET A 55 -5.90 22.40 18.27
C MET A 55 -7.32 22.50 18.80
N TYR A 56 -8.30 22.30 17.92
CA TYR A 56 -9.70 22.36 18.24
C TYR A 56 -10.16 21.21 19.16
N LEU A 57 -9.78 19.96 18.86
CA LEU A 57 -10.23 18.79 19.63
C LEU A 57 -9.40 18.50 20.88
N PHE A 58 -8.10 18.78 20.84
CA PHE A 58 -7.15 18.34 21.88
C PHE A 58 -6.30 19.47 22.47
N GLY A 59 -6.38 20.69 21.92
CA GLY A 59 -5.63 21.84 22.43
C GLY A 59 -4.12 21.84 22.10
N PHE A 60 -3.64 20.90 21.28
CA PHE A 60 -2.24 20.85 20.85
C PHE A 60 -2.08 20.49 19.37
N LYS A 61 -0.96 20.92 18.78
CA LYS A 61 -0.56 20.53 17.41
C LYS A 61 0.39 19.35 17.45
N LEU A 62 0.31 18.49 16.44
CA LEU A 62 1.28 17.40 16.28
C LEU A 62 2.70 17.97 16.00
N PRO A 63 3.75 17.49 16.67
CA PRO A 63 5.12 17.96 16.41
C PRO A 63 5.57 17.64 14.97
N LEU A 64 6.26 18.58 14.33
CA LEU A 64 6.74 18.48 12.94
C LEU A 64 7.58 17.22 12.67
N ALA A 65 8.37 16.77 13.66
CA ALA A 65 9.20 15.58 13.53
C ALA A 65 8.39 14.30 13.23
N PHE A 66 7.20 14.16 13.82
CA PHE A 66 6.31 13.04 13.55
C PHE A 66 5.67 13.14 12.15
N LYS A 67 5.50 14.37 11.63
CA LYS A 67 4.96 14.59 10.29
C LYS A 67 5.97 14.22 9.20
N PHE A 68 7.22 14.65 9.35
CA PHE A 68 8.30 14.33 8.40
C PHE A 68 8.63 12.84 8.36
N THR A 69 8.62 12.15 9.50
CA THR A 69 8.84 10.69 9.55
C THR A 69 7.71 9.90 8.87
N SER A 70 6.46 10.39 8.91
CA SER A 70 5.34 9.79 8.19
C SER A 70 5.47 9.92 6.66
N VAL A 71 5.90 11.08 6.15
CA VAL A 71 6.10 11.30 4.70
C VAL A 71 7.33 10.57 4.18
N GLY A 72 8.45 10.72 4.89
CA GLY A 72 9.74 10.21 4.47
C GLY A 72 9.76 8.69 4.38
N SER A 73 9.09 8.00 5.31
CA SER A 73 9.07 6.54 5.33
C SER A 73 8.38 5.95 4.11
N THR A 74 7.19 6.43 3.71
CA THR A 74 6.37 5.73 2.70
C THR A 74 6.96 5.82 1.29
N ALA A 75 7.46 6.99 0.89
CA ALA A 75 8.04 7.20 -0.44
C ALA A 75 9.48 6.64 -0.55
N PHE A 76 10.29 6.80 0.50
CA PHE A 76 11.65 6.24 0.54
C PHE A 76 11.63 4.72 0.60
N LEU A 77 10.72 4.12 1.39
CA LEU A 77 10.57 2.67 1.44
C LEU A 77 10.23 2.15 0.03
N TYR A 78 9.26 2.75 -0.67
CA TYR A 78 8.88 2.24 -1.99
C TYR A 78 10.00 2.29 -3.05
N LEU A 79 10.76 3.39 -3.11
CA LEU A 79 11.85 3.56 -4.09
C LEU A 79 13.06 2.66 -3.82
N VAL A 80 13.38 2.40 -2.55
CA VAL A 80 14.55 1.61 -2.17
C VAL A 80 14.24 0.11 -2.17
N PHE A 81 12.99 -0.28 -1.92
CA PHE A 81 12.64 -1.67 -1.59
C PHE A 81 12.00 -2.48 -2.72
N SER A 82 11.72 -1.89 -3.88
CA SER A 82 11.14 -2.62 -5.02
C SER A 82 12.07 -3.64 -5.69
N ASN A 83 13.33 -3.74 -5.26
CA ASN A 83 14.35 -4.60 -5.87
C ASN A 83 14.57 -5.93 -5.14
N SER A 84 13.91 -6.18 -4.01
CA SER A 84 14.08 -7.42 -3.23
C SER A 84 12.75 -7.99 -2.76
N VAL A 85 12.58 -9.31 -2.92
CA VAL A 85 11.40 -10.06 -2.47
C VAL A 85 11.17 -9.88 -0.97
N GLY A 86 12.23 -9.98 -0.16
CA GLY A 86 12.13 -9.78 1.30
C GLY A 86 11.64 -8.38 1.67
N MET A 87 12.01 -7.39 0.87
CA MET A 87 11.66 -6.00 1.11
C MET A 87 10.22 -5.69 0.66
N MET A 88 9.70 -6.42 -0.33
CA MET A 88 8.28 -6.40 -0.68
C MET A 88 7.39 -6.92 0.47
N TYR A 89 7.82 -7.96 1.19
CA TYR A 89 7.08 -8.42 2.38
C TYR A 89 7.08 -7.38 3.50
N MET A 90 8.21 -6.72 3.74
CA MET A 90 8.29 -5.61 4.71
C MET A 90 7.35 -4.46 4.32
N LEU A 91 7.25 -4.14 3.03
CA LEU A 91 6.33 -3.13 2.53
C LEU A 91 4.86 -3.55 2.76
N ILE A 92 4.49 -4.80 2.51
CA ILE A 92 3.14 -5.33 2.78
C ILE A 92 2.79 -5.17 4.27
N ILE A 93 3.68 -5.60 5.16
CA ILE A 93 3.49 -5.49 6.62
C ILE A 93 3.35 -4.02 7.04
N SER A 94 4.19 -3.14 6.48
CA SER A 94 4.12 -1.70 6.74
C SER A 94 2.77 -1.11 6.30
N CYS A 95 2.29 -1.43 5.10
CA CYS A 95 0.98 -0.99 4.61
C CYS A 95 -0.18 -1.52 5.46
N MET A 96 -0.11 -2.77 5.93
CA MET A 96 -1.10 -3.35 6.85
C MET A 96 -1.13 -2.64 8.19
N ASN A 97 0.03 -2.45 8.82
CA ASN A 97 0.14 -1.75 10.09
C ASN A 97 -0.37 -0.30 9.96
N TYR A 98 0.03 0.37 8.89
CA TYR A 98 -0.44 1.70 8.57
C TYR A 98 -1.98 1.76 8.49
N PHE A 99 -2.60 0.83 7.74
CA PHE A 99 -4.05 0.74 7.59
C PHE A 99 -4.78 0.52 8.93
N ILE A 100 -4.31 -0.44 9.74
CA ILE A 100 -4.91 -0.76 11.04
C ILE A 100 -4.86 0.45 11.97
N ILE A 101 -3.68 1.04 12.15
CA ILE A 101 -3.47 2.19 13.05
C ILE A 101 -4.36 3.36 12.65
N HIS A 102 -4.40 3.71 11.36
CA HIS A 102 -5.16 4.87 10.89
C HIS A 102 -6.67 4.62 10.93
N THR A 103 -7.12 3.37 10.75
CA THR A 103 -8.54 3.00 10.91
C THR A 103 -8.97 3.12 12.37
N ILE A 104 -8.15 2.67 13.31
CA ILE A 104 -8.43 2.80 14.75
C ILE A 104 -8.49 4.27 15.15
N LEU A 105 -7.51 5.08 14.73
CA LEU A 105 -7.47 6.51 15.00
C LEU A 105 -8.70 7.23 14.41
N PHE A 106 -9.06 6.91 13.17
CA PHE A 106 -10.26 7.45 12.52
C PHE A 106 -11.54 7.08 13.28
N GLY A 107 -11.66 5.81 13.69
CA GLY A 107 -12.80 5.34 14.49
C GLY A 107 -12.90 6.06 15.84
N PHE A 108 -11.78 6.27 16.52
CA PHE A 108 -11.72 7.02 17.78
C PHE A 108 -12.16 8.48 17.60
N LEU A 109 -11.72 9.15 16.53
CA LEU A 109 -12.13 10.53 16.23
C LEU A 109 -13.63 10.62 15.92
N MET A 110 -14.18 9.68 15.13
CA MET A 110 -15.61 9.60 14.89
C MET A 110 -16.38 9.39 16.19
N GLN A 111 -15.90 8.51 17.06
CA GLN A 111 -16.53 8.25 18.36
C GLN A 111 -16.51 9.50 19.25
N ILE A 112 -15.39 10.21 19.36
CA ILE A 112 -15.31 11.48 20.11
C ILE A 112 -16.33 12.49 19.57
N TYR A 113 -16.40 12.62 18.24
CA TYR A 113 -17.31 13.55 17.59
C TYR A 113 -18.77 13.23 17.93
N PHE A 114 -19.20 11.97 17.78
CA PHE A 114 -20.58 11.58 18.06
C PHE A 114 -20.91 11.61 19.56
N SER A 115 -19.99 11.17 20.43
CA SER A 115 -20.23 11.11 21.88
C SER A 115 -20.29 12.48 22.54
N ASN A 116 -19.63 13.49 21.96
CA ASN A 116 -19.58 14.83 22.52
C ASN A 116 -20.33 15.85 21.67
N GLU A 117 -21.18 15.43 20.71
CA GLU A 117 -21.83 16.35 19.77
C GLU A 117 -22.61 17.47 20.48
N GLU A 118 -23.36 17.16 21.55
CA GLU A 118 -24.11 18.14 22.34
C GLU A 118 -23.19 19.04 23.18
N LEU A 119 -22.13 18.47 23.75
CA LEU A 119 -21.19 19.17 24.63
C LEU A 119 -20.26 20.10 23.84
N LEU A 120 -19.79 19.65 22.68
CA LEU A 120 -19.16 20.49 21.67
C LEU A 120 -20.15 21.55 21.23
N LYS A 121 -21.35 21.24 20.71
CA LYS A 121 -22.32 22.27 20.29
C LYS A 121 -22.55 23.38 21.33
N GLY A 122 -22.62 23.03 22.62
CA GLY A 122 -22.74 23.99 23.72
C GLY A 122 -21.47 24.83 23.97
N LEU A 123 -20.28 24.23 23.96
CA LEU A 123 -19.01 24.96 23.99
C LEU A 123 -18.81 25.84 22.75
N PHE A 124 -19.29 25.39 21.60
CA PHE A 124 -19.22 26.09 20.31
C PHE A 124 -20.00 27.38 20.31
N SER A 125 -21.26 27.34 20.78
CA SER A 125 -22.11 28.54 20.84
C SER A 125 -21.62 29.57 21.86
N LEU A 126 -20.83 29.14 22.84
CA LEU A 126 -20.24 30.01 23.87
C LEU A 126 -18.94 30.69 23.43
N ILE A 127 -18.15 30.07 22.55
CA ILE A 127 -16.82 30.56 22.16
C ILE A 127 -16.85 31.27 20.79
N TYR A 128 -17.72 30.86 19.87
CA TYR A 128 -17.76 31.41 18.51
C TYR A 128 -19.20 31.75 18.07
N HIS A 129 -19.35 32.88 17.37
CA HIS A 129 -20.67 33.35 16.92
C HIS A 129 -21.23 32.54 15.74
N GLU A 130 -20.37 31.85 14.97
CA GLU A 130 -20.75 30.93 13.89
C GLU A 130 -20.02 29.58 14.04
N GLN A 131 -20.78 28.49 13.98
CA GLN A 131 -20.25 27.13 14.03
C GLN A 131 -19.79 26.69 12.63
N ASP A 132 -18.50 26.79 12.32
CA ASP A 132 -17.95 26.27 11.06
C ASP A 132 -17.30 24.89 11.25
N TYR A 133 -18.03 23.84 10.84
CA TYR A 133 -17.57 22.45 10.87
C TYR A 133 -16.84 22.01 9.57
N THR A 134 -16.66 22.92 8.61
CA THR A 134 -16.15 22.60 7.27
C THR A 134 -14.76 21.97 7.32
N MET A 135 -13.86 22.51 8.13
CA MET A 135 -12.49 21.99 8.27
C MET A 135 -12.46 20.59 8.89
N PHE A 136 -13.36 20.30 9.82
CA PHE A 136 -13.49 18.97 10.43
C PHE A 136 -13.99 17.95 9.40
N TYR A 137 -15.05 18.26 8.65
CA TYR A 137 -15.55 17.35 7.61
C TYR A 137 -14.54 17.15 6.49
N LEU A 138 -13.79 18.19 6.10
CA LEU A 138 -12.70 18.09 5.14
C LEU A 138 -11.60 17.15 5.64
N PHE A 139 -11.16 17.32 6.89
CA PHE A 139 -10.16 16.45 7.53
C PHE A 139 -10.61 14.99 7.57
N MET A 140 -11.86 14.73 7.97
CA MET A 140 -12.42 13.37 8.02
C MET A 140 -12.54 12.76 6.61
N SER A 141 -12.99 13.53 5.62
CA SER A 141 -13.14 13.07 4.24
C SER A 141 -11.79 12.71 3.61
N LEU A 142 -10.77 13.56 3.79
CA LEU A 142 -9.42 13.30 3.30
C LEU A 142 -8.80 12.08 3.99
N SER A 143 -9.01 11.94 5.30
CA SER A 143 -8.53 10.78 6.08
C SER A 143 -9.18 9.48 5.62
N LEU A 144 -10.50 9.48 5.39
CA LEU A 144 -11.22 8.33 4.87
C LEU A 144 -10.73 7.94 3.46
N LEU A 145 -10.59 8.91 2.55
CA LEU A 145 -10.10 8.67 1.20
C LEU A 145 -8.69 8.06 1.20
N ARG A 146 -7.83 8.55 2.10
CA ARG A 146 -6.47 8.01 2.28
C ARG A 146 -6.50 6.55 2.75
N ILE A 147 -7.38 6.20 3.70
CA ILE A 147 -7.57 4.81 4.16
C ILE A 147 -8.11 3.93 3.03
N LEU A 148 -9.06 4.43 2.23
CA LEU A 148 -9.62 3.68 1.10
C LEU A 148 -8.58 3.36 0.03
N LEU A 149 -7.60 4.24 -0.21
CA LEU A 149 -6.51 3.99 -1.16
C LEU A 149 -5.49 2.95 -0.68
N CYS A 150 -5.46 2.61 0.60
CA CYS A 150 -4.62 1.52 1.09
C CYS A 150 -5.06 0.16 0.52
N PHE A 151 -6.36 -0.07 0.32
CA PHE A 151 -6.87 -1.33 -0.23
C PHE A 151 -6.31 -1.66 -1.62
N PRO A 152 -6.46 -0.79 -2.65
CA PRO A 152 -5.89 -1.05 -3.95
C PRO A 152 -4.36 -1.09 -3.90
N LEU A 153 -3.72 -0.26 -3.05
CA LEU A 153 -2.26 -0.28 -2.90
C LEU A 153 -1.75 -1.66 -2.44
N ILE A 154 -2.31 -2.18 -1.35
CA ILE A 154 -1.98 -3.50 -0.81
C ILE A 154 -2.19 -4.58 -1.87
N TYR A 155 -3.32 -4.54 -2.58
CA TYR A 155 -3.62 -5.52 -3.61
C TYR A 155 -2.56 -5.55 -4.71
N TYR A 156 -2.18 -4.39 -5.26
CA TYR A 156 -1.18 -4.32 -6.32
C TYR A 156 0.25 -4.60 -5.82
N ILE A 157 0.57 -4.28 -4.56
CA ILE A 157 1.84 -4.70 -3.94
C ILE A 157 1.90 -6.22 -3.82
N LEU A 158 0.79 -6.90 -3.50
CA LEU A 158 0.76 -8.36 -3.48
C LEU A 158 0.98 -8.96 -4.87
N VAL A 159 0.36 -8.39 -5.91
CA VAL A 159 0.63 -8.78 -7.32
C VAL A 159 2.09 -8.55 -7.69
N LEU A 160 2.64 -7.39 -7.33
CA LEU A 160 4.04 -7.06 -7.57
C LEU A 160 4.98 -8.04 -6.85
N SER A 161 4.65 -8.45 -5.62
CA SER A 161 5.45 -9.42 -4.87
C SER A 161 5.51 -10.78 -5.57
N LEU A 162 4.40 -11.26 -6.13
CA LEU A 162 4.35 -12.50 -6.93
C LEU A 162 5.22 -12.39 -8.18
N MET A 163 5.16 -11.25 -8.89
CA MET A 163 6.04 -11.01 -10.03
C MET A 163 7.52 -10.99 -9.62
N CYS A 164 7.86 -10.38 -8.48
CA CYS A 164 9.23 -10.33 -7.98
C CYS A 164 9.76 -11.70 -7.55
N ILE A 165 8.93 -12.56 -6.97
CA ILE A 165 9.30 -13.94 -6.63
C ILE A 165 9.73 -14.70 -7.89
N ASN A 166 9.04 -14.45 -9.00
CA ASN A 166 9.31 -15.08 -10.30
C ASN A 166 10.34 -14.31 -11.15
N GLY A 167 11.15 -13.44 -10.53
CA GLY A 167 12.26 -12.74 -11.19
C GLY A 167 11.88 -11.47 -11.96
N GLY A 168 10.61 -11.08 -11.98
CA GLY A 168 10.15 -9.82 -12.57
C GLY A 168 10.34 -8.62 -11.67
N ARG A 169 10.12 -7.42 -12.23
CA ARG A 169 10.08 -6.16 -11.46
C ARG A 169 8.75 -5.42 -11.57
N GLY A 170 7.78 -5.97 -12.31
CA GLY A 170 6.45 -5.38 -12.53
C GLY A 170 6.41 -4.11 -13.38
N TRP A 171 7.54 -3.70 -13.96
CA TRP A 171 7.62 -2.71 -15.04
C TRP A 171 7.14 -3.30 -16.37
N ASP A 172 7.53 -4.54 -16.62
CA ASP A 172 7.09 -5.29 -17.77
C ASP A 172 5.65 -5.71 -17.58
N LYS A 173 4.83 -5.57 -18.63
CA LYS A 173 3.41 -5.94 -18.63
C LYS A 173 3.22 -7.46 -18.77
N LYS A 174 4.06 -8.23 -18.07
CA LYS A 174 4.05 -9.69 -18.06
C LYS A 174 3.37 -10.20 -16.81
N ALA A 175 2.67 -11.31 -16.92
CA ALA A 175 2.08 -11.97 -15.78
C ALA A 175 3.11 -12.79 -15.00
N ALA A 176 2.84 -13.09 -13.72
CA ALA A 176 3.78 -13.84 -12.88
C ALA A 176 4.09 -15.24 -13.42
N HIS A 177 3.11 -15.93 -14.01
CA HIS A 177 3.31 -17.26 -14.62
C HIS A 177 4.18 -17.21 -15.89
N GLU A 178 4.13 -16.11 -16.65
CA GLU A 178 4.98 -15.94 -17.84
C GLU A 178 6.44 -15.75 -17.43
N LEU A 179 6.66 -14.97 -16.37
CA LEU A 179 7.99 -14.77 -15.79
C LEU A 179 8.55 -16.08 -15.22
N GLU A 180 7.70 -16.87 -14.56
CA GLU A 180 8.07 -18.20 -14.05
C GLU A 180 8.51 -19.14 -15.18
N GLN A 181 7.78 -19.19 -16.30
CA GLN A 181 8.14 -20.01 -17.45
C GLN A 181 9.49 -19.61 -18.06
N GLU A 182 9.75 -18.30 -18.20
CA GLU A 182 11.03 -17.79 -18.68
C GLU A 182 12.19 -18.18 -17.74
N HIS A 183 11.99 -18.03 -16.42
CA HIS A 183 13.00 -18.35 -15.41
C HIS A 183 13.27 -19.85 -15.26
N ILE A 184 12.25 -20.70 -15.39
CA ILE A 184 12.42 -22.16 -15.31
C ILE A 184 13.37 -22.64 -16.42
N GLY A 185 13.25 -22.11 -17.63
CA GLY A 185 14.15 -22.45 -18.74
C GLY A 185 15.62 -22.14 -18.41
N GLU A 186 15.89 -20.96 -17.86
CA GLU A 186 17.24 -20.55 -17.44
C GLU A 186 17.76 -21.37 -16.25
N GLN A 187 16.91 -21.68 -15.28
CA GLN A 187 17.27 -22.52 -14.13
C GLN A 187 17.64 -23.94 -14.57
N VAL A 188 16.86 -24.53 -15.47
CA VAL A 188 17.15 -25.87 -16.03
C VAL A 188 18.49 -25.86 -16.77
N LYS A 189 18.76 -24.83 -17.58
CA LYS A 189 20.05 -24.69 -18.27
C LYS A 189 21.21 -24.57 -17.28
N THR A 190 21.06 -23.72 -16.26
CA THR A 190 22.08 -23.52 -15.22
C THR A 190 22.34 -24.80 -14.42
N LEU A 191 21.30 -25.59 -14.14
CA LEU A 191 21.40 -26.89 -13.48
C LEU A 191 22.18 -27.90 -14.34
N HIS A 192 21.93 -27.94 -15.65
CA HIS A 192 22.70 -28.79 -16.57
C HIS A 192 24.17 -28.37 -16.64
N GLU A 193 24.45 -27.07 -16.71
CA GLU A 193 25.84 -26.56 -16.71
C GLU A 193 26.57 -26.90 -15.39
N ARG A 194 25.88 -26.81 -14.25
CA ARG A 194 26.43 -27.23 -12.95
C ARG A 194 26.66 -28.73 -12.90
N LEU A 195 25.75 -29.53 -13.44
CA LEU A 195 25.87 -30.99 -13.48
C LEU A 195 27.07 -31.40 -14.35
N ALA A 196 27.21 -30.84 -15.56
CA ALA A 196 28.36 -31.08 -16.43
C ALA A 196 29.69 -30.63 -15.81
N PHE A 197 29.68 -29.52 -15.05
CA PHE A 197 30.86 -29.08 -14.28
C PHE A 197 31.22 -30.08 -13.18
N LEU A 198 30.23 -30.61 -12.46
CA LEU A 198 30.44 -31.61 -11.40
C LEU A 198 30.94 -32.93 -11.99
N GLU A 199 30.34 -33.43 -13.08
CA GLU A 199 30.83 -34.61 -13.80
C GLU A 199 32.30 -34.44 -14.18
N LYS A 200 32.66 -33.37 -14.88
CA LYS A 200 34.05 -33.09 -15.25
C LYS A 200 35.01 -32.96 -14.07
N LYS A 201 34.54 -32.46 -12.92
CA LYS A 201 35.35 -32.27 -11.72
C LYS A 201 35.58 -33.57 -10.94
N TYR A 202 34.63 -34.50 -10.99
CA TYR A 202 34.64 -35.74 -10.22
C TYR A 202 34.85 -37.01 -11.07
N ASP A 203 34.92 -36.91 -12.40
CA ASP A 203 35.28 -37.99 -13.33
C ASP A 203 36.72 -38.53 -13.13
N HIS A 204 37.56 -37.84 -12.37
CA HIS A 204 38.91 -38.31 -11.99
C HIS A 204 38.97 -39.01 -10.62
N VAL A 205 37.83 -39.27 -9.98
CA VAL A 205 37.74 -39.85 -8.62
C VAL A 205 37.26 -41.31 -8.61
N LEU A 206 36.95 -41.89 -9.78
CA LEU A 206 36.65 -43.32 -9.97
C LEU A 206 37.72 -43.98 -10.85
#